data_AF-A0A6I5CJC1-F1
#
_entry.id   AF-A0A6I5CJC1-F1
#
_cell.length_a   1.000
_cell.length_b   1.000
_cell.length_c   1.000
_cell.angle_alpha   90.00
_cell.angle_beta   90.00
_cell.angle_gamma   90.00
#
_symmetry.space_group_name_H-M   'P 1'
#
loop_
_entity.id
_entity.type
_entity.pdbx_description
1 polymer ?
#
loop_
_entity_poly.entity_id
_entity_poly.type
_entity_poly.pdbx_seq_one_letter_code
_entity_poly.pdbx_strand_id
1 'polypeptide(L)'
;PVPARCRTEEDYALLVAELARMRATGTTAPQQELAGRLGIGKATMSERIKRSKELGLWDGRKLTEKASAILTQWHQGQEGN
;
A
#
# COMPACT_ATOMS: atom_id res chain seq x y z
N PRO A 1 7.93 5.57 -2.68
CA PRO A 1 7.61 4.87 -3.95
C PRO A 1 6.91 3.54 -3.65
N VAL A 2 6.02 3.03 -4.52
CA VAL A 2 5.38 1.70 -4.31
C VAL A 2 6.25 0.61 -4.93
N PRO A 3 6.60 -0.45 -4.19
CA PRO A 3 7.41 -1.54 -4.73
C PRO A 3 6.64 -2.39 -5.74
N ALA A 4 7.33 -2.84 -6.80
CA ALA A 4 6.75 -3.69 -7.84
C ALA A 4 6.31 -5.07 -7.29
N ARG A 5 6.97 -5.57 -6.25
CA ARG A 5 6.66 -6.82 -5.56
C ARG A 5 6.58 -6.55 -4.06
N CYS A 6 5.58 -7.12 -3.40
CA CYS A 6 5.48 -7.07 -1.95
C CYS A 6 6.04 -8.35 -1.34
N ARG A 7 7.06 -8.21 -0.49
CA ARG A 7 7.76 -9.29 0.22
C ARG A 7 7.79 -9.03 1.72
N THR A 8 7.85 -7.77 2.15
CA THR A 8 7.92 -7.35 3.54
C THR A 8 6.63 -6.64 3.97
N GLU A 9 6.40 -6.52 5.29
CA GLU A 9 5.29 -5.70 5.80
C GLU A 9 5.38 -4.24 5.32
N GLU A 10 6.60 -3.70 5.21
CA GLU A 10 6.85 -2.37 4.64
C GLU A 10 6.34 -2.25 3.21
N ASP A 11 6.62 -3.24 2.35
CA ASP A 11 6.13 -3.21 0.98
C ASP A 11 4.59 -3.16 0.92
N TYR A 12 3.94 -3.91 1.80
CA TYR A 12 2.48 -3.91 1.90
C TYR A 12 1.95 -2.60 2.48
N ALA A 13 2.66 -1.98 3.42
CA ALA A 13 2.31 -0.67 3.98
C ALA A 13 2.41 0.44 2.93
N LEU A 14 3.48 0.45 2.14
CA LEU A 14 3.67 1.38 1.01
C LEU A 14 2.59 1.21 -0.05
N LEU A 15 2.22 -0.04 -0.36
CA LEU A 15 1.13 -0.34 -1.30
C LEU A 15 -0.21 0.27 -0.83
N VAL A 16 -0.60 0.05 0.43
CA VAL A 16 -1.89 0.55 0.92
C VAL A 16 -1.87 2.05 1.21
N ALA A 17 -0.70 2.64 1.46
CA ALA A 17 -0.53 4.08 1.55
C ALA A 17 -0.81 4.76 0.21
N GLU A 18 -0.31 4.21 -0.90
CA GLU A 18 -0.60 4.74 -2.23
C GLU A 18 -2.08 4.58 -2.59
N LEU A 19 -2.72 3.46 -2.23
CA LEU A 19 -4.16 3.30 -2.40
C LEU A 19 -4.96 4.35 -1.62
N ALA A 20 -4.57 4.66 -0.38
CA ALA A 20 -5.19 5.71 0.41
C ALA A 20 -5.01 7.09 -0.23
N ARG A 21 -3.80 7.40 -0.72
CA ARG A 21 -3.50 8.66 -1.42
C ARG A 21 -4.32 8.81 -2.71
N MET A 22 -4.43 7.76 -3.52
CA MET A 22 -5.23 7.76 -4.74
C MET A 22 -6.72 7.98 -4.44
N ARG A 23 -7.24 7.36 -3.37
CA ARG A 23 -8.60 7.63 -2.89
C ARG A 23 -8.80 9.09 -2.48
N ALA A 24 -7.84 9.66 -1.74
CA ALA A 24 -7.90 11.04 -1.29
C ALA A 24 -7.83 12.05 -2.45
N THR A 25 -7.23 11.67 -3.58
CA THR A 25 -7.15 12.49 -4.80
C THR A 25 -8.29 12.24 -5.79
N GLY A 26 -9.31 11.47 -5.39
CA GLY A 26 -10.54 11.29 -6.18
C GLY A 26 -10.44 10.22 -7.28
N THR A 27 -9.41 9.38 -7.29
CA THR A 27 -9.31 8.28 -8.26
C THR A 27 -10.51 7.33 -8.11
N THR A 28 -11.28 7.13 -9.18
CA THR A 28 -12.51 6.33 -9.18
C THR A 28 -12.24 4.83 -8.96
N ALA A 29 -11.16 4.29 -9.54
CA ALA A 29 -10.81 2.86 -9.47
C ALA A 29 -9.35 2.65 -9.01
N PRO A 30 -9.01 3.04 -7.76
CA PRO A 30 -7.61 3.16 -7.32
C PRO A 30 -6.86 1.82 -7.34
N GLN A 31 -7.55 0.71 -7.07
CA GLN A 31 -6.93 -0.63 -7.13
C GLN A 31 -6.59 -1.05 -8.57
N GLN A 32 -7.49 -0.79 -9.51
CA GLN A 32 -7.29 -1.13 -10.92
C GLN A 32 -6.18 -0.27 -11.52
N GLU A 33 -6.21 1.03 -11.24
CA GLU A 33 -5.21 1.96 -11.73
C GLU A 33 -3.82 1.69 -11.15
N LEU A 34 -3.73 1.42 -9.84
CA LEU A 34 -2.46 1.03 -9.23
C LEU A 34 -1.96 -0.31 -9.76
N ALA A 35 -2.84 -1.28 -10.02
CA ALA A 35 -2.46 -2.56 -10.63
C ALA A 35 -1.86 -2.35 -12.04
N GLY A 36 -2.49 -1.48 -12.84
CA GLY A 36 -1.98 -1.08 -14.16
C GLY A 36 -0.60 -0.41 -14.07
N ARG A 37 -0.42 0.53 -13.14
CA ARG A 37 0.86 1.21 -12.90
C ARG A 37 1.99 0.25 -12.50
N LEU A 38 1.66 -0.82 -11.78
CA LEU A 38 2.61 -1.84 -11.35
C LEU A 38 2.78 -2.98 -12.37
N GLY A 39 2.03 -2.97 -13.48
CA GLY A 39 2.06 -4.04 -14.48
C GLY A 39 1.57 -5.39 -13.96
N ILE A 40 0.66 -5.39 -12.97
CA ILE A 40 0.13 -6.62 -12.36
C ILE A 40 -1.37 -6.81 -12.65
N GLY A 41 -1.82 -8.06 -12.61
CA GLY A 41 -3.22 -8.39 -12.78
C GLY A 41 -4.09 -8.00 -11.58
N LYS A 42 -5.41 -7.87 -11.82
CA LYS A 42 -6.43 -7.58 -10.79
C LYS A 42 -6.43 -8.60 -9.65
N ALA A 43 -6.23 -9.89 -9.97
CA ALA A 43 -6.15 -10.97 -8.98
C ALA A 43 -4.99 -10.74 -8.01
N THR A 44 -3.78 -10.51 -8.54
CA THR A 44 -2.59 -10.22 -7.74
C THR A 44 -2.77 -8.97 -6.87
N MET A 45 -3.37 -7.90 -7.39
CA MET A 45 -3.69 -6.72 -6.58
C MET A 45 -4.66 -7.06 -5.43
N SER A 46 -5.70 -7.83 -5.72
CA SER A 46 -6.69 -8.27 -4.72
C SER A 46 -6.05 -9.11 -3.62
N GLU A 47 -5.16 -10.03 -3.99
CA GLU A 47 -4.37 -10.84 -3.05
C GLU A 47 -3.46 -9.97 -2.17
N ARG A 48 -2.78 -8.98 -2.75
CA ARG A 48 -1.94 -8.06 -1.97
C ARG A 48 -2.76 -7.27 -0.96
N ILE A 49 -3.94 -6.76 -1.36
CA ILE A 49 -4.83 -6.04 -0.45
C ILE A 49 -5.38 -6.96 0.64
N LYS A 50 -5.74 -8.21 0.29
CA LYS A 50 -6.14 -9.22 1.27
C LYS A 50 -5.01 -9.45 2.28
N ARG A 51 -3.77 -9.62 1.81
CA ARG A 51 -2.60 -9.81 2.66
C ARG A 51 -2.36 -8.59 3.57
N SER A 52 -2.48 -7.37 3.06
CA SER A 52 -2.37 -6.16 3.89
C SER A 52 -3.43 -6.11 5.01
N LYS A 53 -4.64 -6.63 4.78
CA LYS A 53 -5.65 -6.78 5.84
C LYS A 53 -5.25 -7.82 6.88
N GLU A 54 -4.79 -8.98 6.45
CA GLU A 54 -4.31 -10.06 7.34
C GLU A 54 -3.12 -9.61 8.21
N LEU A 55 -2.25 -8.75 7.68
CA LEU A 55 -1.12 -8.15 8.40
C LEU A 55 -1.53 -7.02 9.35
N GLY A 56 -2.81 -6.63 9.37
CA GLY A 56 -3.32 -5.53 10.19
C GLY A 56 -2.86 -4.15 9.70
N LEU A 57 -2.52 -3.99 8.42
CA LEU A 57 -2.04 -2.74 7.82
C LEU A 57 -3.17 -1.92 7.17
N TRP A 58 -4.31 -2.56 6.91
CA TRP A 58 -5.43 -1.97 6.19
C TRP A 58 -6.77 -2.44 6.77
N ASP A 59 -7.69 -1.51 7.06
CA ASP A 59 -9.02 -1.85 7.59
C ASP A 59 -10.08 -2.07 6.47
N GLY A 60 -9.69 -1.86 5.20
CA GLY A 60 -10.60 -1.87 4.05
C GLY A 60 -10.88 -0.46 3.48
N ARG A 61 -10.68 0.58 4.29
CA ARG A 61 -10.94 1.98 3.94
C ARG A 61 -9.72 2.86 4.11
N LYS A 62 -8.97 2.69 5.20
CA LYS A 62 -7.84 3.53 5.63
C LYS A 62 -6.69 2.68 6.19
N LEU A 63 -5.55 3.35 6.33
CA LEU A 63 -4.37 2.84 7.05
C LEU A 63 -4.70 2.63 8.53
N THR A 64 -4.15 1.56 9.10
CA THR A 64 -4.18 1.32 10.55
C THR A 64 -3.03 2.05 11.24
N GLU A 65 -3.06 2.12 12.57
CA GLU A 65 -1.95 2.66 13.36
C GLU A 65 -0.64 1.91 13.10
N LYS A 66 -0.70 0.57 12.97
CA LYS A 66 0.45 -0.26 12.62
C LYS A 66 1.07 0.15 11.29
N ALA A 67 0.26 0.35 10.25
CA ALA A 67 0.76 0.79 8.95
C ALA A 67 1.37 2.20 9.03
N SER A 68 0.72 3.12 9.75
CA SER A 68 1.25 4.48 9.97
C SER A 68 2.61 4.44 10.67
N ALA A 69 2.80 3.60 11.69
CA ALA A 69 4.08 3.47 12.38
C ALA A 69 5.20 2.97 11.46
N ILE A 70 4.93 1.96 10.63
CA ILE A 70 5.89 1.44 9.64
C ILE A 70 6.26 2.53 8.63
N LEU A 71 5.28 3.27 8.12
CA LEU A 71 5.51 4.34 7.14
C LEU A 71 6.33 5.49 7.72
N THR A 72 6.11 5.84 8.99
CA THR A 72 6.93 6.84 9.70
C THR A 72 8.38 6.38 9.83
N GLN A 73 8.61 5.12 10.23
CA GLN A 73 9.96 4.57 10.33
C GLN A 73 10.66 4.50 8.97
N TRP A 74 9.93 4.07 7.94
CA TRP A 74 10.44 4.06 6.57
C TRP A 74 10.86 5.46 6.11
N HIS A 75 10.03 6.49 6.36
CA HIS A 75 10.35 7.87 6.01
C HIS A 75 11.62 8.37 6.72
N GLN A 76 11.72 8.13 8.03
CA GLN A 76 12.91 8.51 8.82
C GLN A 76 14.18 7.81 8.33
N GLY A 77 14.08 6.55 7.91
CA GLY A 77 15.19 5.82 7.31
C GLY A 77 15.64 6.34 5.95
N GLN A 78 14.80 7.10 5.24
CA GLN A 78 15.17 7.78 3.98
C GLN A 78 15.85 9.14 4.22
N GLU A 79 15.58 9.81 5.33
CA GLU A 79 16.17 11.13 5.66
C GLU A 79 17.55 11.03 6.32
N GLY A 80 17.88 9.87 6.90
CA GLY A 80 19.16 9.61 7.56
C GLY A 80 20.26 9.01 6.67
N ASN A 81 20.02 8.88 5.36
CA ASN A 81 20.95 8.29 4.39
C ASN A 81 21.05 9.16 3.13
#